data_AF-A0A6N9YRW7-F1
#
_entry.id   AF-A0A6N9YRW7-F1
#
_cell.length_a   1.000
_cell.length_b   1.000
_cell.length_c   1.000
_cell.angle_alpha   90.00
_cell.angle_beta   90.00
_cell.angle_gamma   90.00
#
_symmetry.space_group_name_H-M   'P 1'
#
loop_
_entity.id
_entity.type
_entity.pdbx_description
1 polymer ?
#
loop_
_entity_poly.entity_id
_entity_poly.type
_entity_poly.pdbx_seq_one_letter_code
_entity_poly.pdbx_strand_id
1 'polypeptide(L)'
;MAINRRFTGLAVRDIGLLASALGRPQASAFGRDAYPDLWSKAAALVHSVIRNYPFMEANKRTSTVLALNLLRVNGTDVDDVDTEAMLSIAVAVANSDIDVDKIAVALRVAVERVEPFDPRWHLLA
;
A
#
# COMPACT_ATOMS: atom_id res chain seq x y z
N MET A 1 -1.92 -19.83 27.42
CA MET A 1 -2.34 -18.70 26.56
C MET A 1 -1.07 -18.00 26.08
N ALA A 2 -0.51 -18.41 24.93
CA ALA A 2 0.74 -17.85 24.41
C ALA A 2 0.76 -17.94 22.88
N ILE A 3 0.21 -16.92 22.22
CA ILE A 3 0.35 -16.68 20.79
C ILE A 3 1.20 -15.41 20.66
N ASN A 4 2.54 -15.53 20.80
CA ASN A 4 3.48 -14.54 20.23
C ASN A 4 5.00 -14.89 20.34
N ARG A 5 5.40 -16.17 20.37
CA ARG A 5 6.83 -16.52 20.55
C ARG A 5 7.61 -16.89 19.28
N ARG A 6 7.07 -16.66 18.08
CA ARG A 6 7.77 -17.03 16.81
C ARG A 6 7.68 -16.00 15.66
N PHE A 7 7.54 -14.70 15.95
CA PHE A 7 7.76 -13.62 14.98
C PHE A 7 8.85 -12.67 15.50
N THR A 8 10.11 -13.10 15.44
CA THR A 8 11.26 -12.33 15.98
C THR A 8 11.77 -11.21 15.07
N GLY A 9 11.11 -10.91 13.94
CA GLY A 9 11.55 -9.91 12.94
C GLY A 9 10.73 -8.61 12.85
N LEU A 10 9.63 -8.47 13.60
CA LEU A 10 8.70 -7.32 13.53
C LEU A 10 9.01 -6.22 14.56
N ALA A 11 10.28 -5.99 14.88
CA ALA A 11 10.66 -4.88 15.74
C ALA A 11 10.72 -3.56 14.93
N VAL A 12 10.26 -2.46 15.54
CA VAL A 12 10.54 -1.11 15.03
C VAL A 12 12.04 -0.89 15.18
N ARG A 13 12.71 -0.64 14.05
CA ARG A 13 14.13 -0.27 14.00
C ARG A 13 14.32 1.16 14.50
N ASP A 14 13.47 2.07 14.02
CA ASP A 14 13.56 3.49 14.33
C ASP A 14 12.16 4.12 14.35
N ILE A 15 11.80 4.67 15.51
CA ILE A 15 10.48 5.28 15.73
C ILE A 15 10.30 6.60 14.98
N GLY A 16 11.38 7.36 14.77
CA GLY A 16 11.36 8.60 14.00
C GLY A 16 11.16 8.32 12.51
N LEU A 17 11.81 7.29 11.96
CA LEU A 17 11.58 6.84 10.59
C LEU A 17 10.14 6.33 10.40
N LEU A 18 9.59 5.64 11.40
CA LEU A 18 8.20 5.20 11.38
C LEU A 18 7.24 6.39 11.40
N ALA A 19 7.42 7.32 12.34
CA ALA A 19 6.59 8.52 12.45
C ALA A 19 6.65 9.36 11.16
N SER A 20 7.84 9.53 10.58
CA SER A 20 8.03 10.21 9.30
C SER A 20 7.26 9.51 8.16
N ALA A 21 7.31 8.18 8.08
CA ALA A 21 6.60 7.43 7.05
C ALA A 21 5.07 7.56 7.21
N LEU A 22 4.56 7.39 8.43
CA LEU A 22 3.13 7.47 8.72
C LEU A 22 2.56 8.90 8.58
N GLY A 23 3.38 9.92 8.80
CA GLY A 23 2.98 11.33 8.64
C GLY A 23 2.95 11.79 7.19
N ARG A 24 3.67 11.12 6.28
CA ARG A 24 3.80 11.56 4.88
C ARG A 24 2.47 11.72 4.14
N PRO A 25 1.46 10.82 4.27
CA PRO A 25 0.17 10.98 3.60
C PRO A 25 -0.61 12.25 4.00
N GLN A 26 -0.22 12.92 5.09
CA GLN A 26 -0.84 14.17 5.57
C GLN A 26 0.04 15.40 5.29
N ALA A 27 1.16 15.23 4.59
CA ALA A 27 2.07 16.33 4.28
C ALA A 27 1.39 17.37 3.39
N SER A 28 1.72 18.64 3.60
CA SER A 28 1.23 19.76 2.80
C SER A 28 2.39 20.66 2.40
N ALA A 29 2.31 21.26 1.21
CA ALA A 29 3.29 22.18 0.68
C ALA A 29 2.57 23.40 0.07
N PHE A 30 3.09 24.60 0.34
CA PHE A 30 2.51 25.86 -0.18
C PHE A 30 1.00 26.00 0.12
N GLY A 31 0.57 25.53 1.30
CA GLY A 31 -0.83 25.58 1.74
C GLY A 31 -1.77 24.58 1.05
N ARG A 32 -1.24 23.61 0.30
CA ARG A 32 -2.03 22.56 -0.37
C ARG A 32 -1.59 21.18 0.10
N ASP A 33 -2.53 20.24 0.12
CA ASP A 33 -2.23 18.83 0.36
C ASP A 33 -1.24 18.34 -0.70
N ALA A 34 -0.15 17.70 -0.27
CA ALA A 34 0.84 17.14 -1.19
C ALA A 34 0.31 15.89 -1.90
N TYR A 35 -0.71 15.24 -1.34
CA TYR A 35 -1.35 14.03 -1.85
C TYR A 35 -2.87 14.26 -1.86
N PRO A 36 -3.42 14.86 -2.93
CA PRO A 36 -4.77 15.42 -2.91
C PRO A 36 -5.90 14.37 -2.86
N ASP A 37 -5.60 13.11 -3.13
CA ASP A 37 -6.58 12.03 -3.21
C ASP A 37 -6.15 10.79 -2.40
N LEU A 38 -7.10 9.89 -2.17
CA LEU A 38 -6.87 8.71 -1.33
C LEU A 38 -5.78 7.78 -1.88
N TRP A 39 -5.67 7.65 -3.21
CA TRP A 39 -4.68 6.77 -3.85
C TRP A 39 -3.29 7.37 -3.77
N SER A 40 -3.13 8.68 -3.97
CA SER A 40 -1.85 9.36 -3.78
C SER A 40 -1.40 9.31 -2.31
N LYS A 41 -2.33 9.37 -1.35
CA LYS A 41 -2.03 9.15 0.09
C LYS A 41 -1.57 7.73 0.39
N ALA A 42 -2.26 6.73 -0.14
CA ALA A 42 -1.87 5.32 0.00
C ALA A 42 -0.50 5.06 -0.66
N ALA A 43 -0.25 5.63 -1.83
CA ALA A 43 1.02 5.53 -2.53
C ALA A 43 2.18 6.17 -1.75
N ALA A 44 1.96 7.35 -1.18
CA ALA A 44 2.93 8.02 -0.32
C ALA A 44 3.27 7.19 0.92
N LEU A 45 2.28 6.51 1.50
CA LEU A 45 2.47 5.60 2.63
C LEU A 45 3.30 4.38 2.23
N VAL A 46 2.97 3.71 1.11
CA VAL A 46 3.75 2.57 0.61
C VAL A 46 5.19 2.97 0.37
N HIS A 47 5.38 4.05 -0.39
CA HIS A 47 6.70 4.55 -0.75
C HIS A 47 7.52 4.88 0.49
N SER A 48 6.97 5.65 1.43
CA SER A 48 7.73 6.05 2.62
C SER A 48 8.05 4.92 3.57
N VAL A 49 7.13 3.97 3.82
CA VAL A 49 7.43 2.83 4.69
C VAL A 49 8.54 1.96 4.09
N ILE A 50 8.52 1.72 2.78
CA ILE A 50 9.58 0.92 2.13
C ILE A 50 10.91 1.68 2.12
N ARG A 51 10.91 2.97 1.79
CA ARG A 51 12.13 3.77 1.62
C ARG A 51 12.75 4.24 2.93
N ASN A 52 11.96 4.50 3.95
CA ASN A 52 12.47 4.88 5.27
C ASN A 52 12.95 3.65 6.05
N TYR A 53 12.51 2.45 5.70
CA TYR A 53 12.88 1.20 6.35
C TYR A 53 12.74 1.24 7.90
N PRO A 54 11.56 1.60 8.43
CA PRO A 54 11.37 1.82 9.87
C PRO A 54 11.32 0.54 10.70
N PHE A 55 11.12 -0.63 10.08
CA PHE A 55 11.13 -1.93 10.75
C PHE A 55 12.43 -2.69 10.48
N MET A 56 12.80 -3.58 11.39
CA MET A 56 13.96 -4.47 11.22
C MET A 56 13.78 -5.38 10.00
N GLU A 57 12.57 -5.89 9.80
CA GLU A 57 12.19 -6.68 8.62
C GLU A 57 10.77 -6.35 8.15
N ALA A 58 10.35 -6.99 7.06
CA ALA A 58 8.97 -6.97 6.57
C ALA A 58 8.43 -5.61 6.11
N ASN A 59 9.25 -4.57 5.93
CA ASN A 59 8.83 -3.24 5.46
C ASN A 59 7.88 -3.29 4.24
N LYS A 60 8.18 -4.12 3.23
CA LYS A 60 7.32 -4.32 2.04
C LYS A 60 5.95 -4.93 2.35
N ARG A 61 5.88 -5.89 3.27
CA ARG A 61 4.59 -6.52 3.66
C ARG A 61 3.79 -5.57 4.53
N THR A 62 4.44 -4.91 5.48
CA THR A 62 3.80 -3.92 6.36
C THR A 62 3.28 -2.73 5.56
N SER A 63 4.02 -2.23 4.57
CA SER A 63 3.55 -1.14 3.70
C SER A 63 2.29 -1.52 2.93
N THR A 64 2.21 -2.74 2.40
CA THR A 64 1.02 -3.25 1.71
C THR A 64 -0.18 -3.29 2.65
N VAL A 65 -0.03 -3.87 3.84
CA VAL A 65 -1.11 -3.95 4.83
C VAL A 65 -1.57 -2.56 5.28
N LEU A 66 -0.64 -1.63 5.48
CA LEU A 66 -0.96 -0.25 5.87
C LEU A 66 -1.75 0.48 4.77
N ALA A 67 -1.35 0.32 3.50
CA ALA A 67 -2.06 0.92 2.38
C ALA A 67 -3.48 0.37 2.22
N LEU A 68 -3.66 -0.96 2.28
CA LEU A 68 -4.99 -1.58 2.22
C LEU A 68 -5.87 -1.19 3.39
N ASN A 69 -5.31 -1.07 4.60
CA ASN A 69 -6.06 -0.55 5.75
C ASN A 69 -6.46 0.91 5.54
N LEU A 70 -5.56 1.77 5.05
CA LEU A 70 -5.89 3.16 4.76
C LEU A 70 -7.04 3.26 3.75
N LEU A 71 -7.01 2.46 2.68
CA LEU A 71 -8.08 2.38 1.69
C LEU A 71 -9.40 1.89 2.33
N ARG A 72 -9.35 0.79 3.09
CA ARG A 72 -10.53 0.18 3.72
C ARG A 72 -11.23 1.11 4.70
N VAL A 73 -10.49 1.78 5.58
CA VAL A 73 -11.09 2.70 6.57
C VAL A 73 -11.67 3.97 5.93
N ASN A 74 -11.29 4.26 4.68
CA ASN A 74 -11.85 5.35 3.87
C ASN A 74 -12.90 4.87 2.85
N GLY A 75 -13.40 3.64 2.98
CA GLY A 75 -14.55 3.14 2.23
C GLY A 75 -14.24 2.44 0.91
N THR A 76 -12.98 2.16 0.61
CA THR A 76 -12.61 1.34 -0.55
C THR A 76 -12.74 -0.15 -0.22
N ASP A 77 -13.38 -0.93 -1.10
CA ASP A 77 -13.38 -2.39 -1.01
C ASP A 77 -12.00 -2.94 -1.37
N VAL A 78 -11.46 -3.82 -0.53
CA VAL A 78 -10.13 -4.42 -0.68
C VAL A 78 -10.17 -5.94 -0.50
N ASP A 79 -11.35 -6.55 -0.57
CA ASP A 79 -11.53 -7.98 -0.29
C ASP A 79 -11.02 -8.89 -1.44
N ASP A 80 -10.95 -8.37 -2.68
CA ASP A 80 -10.47 -9.10 -3.87
C ASP A 80 -9.24 -8.41 -4.51
N VAL A 81 -8.25 -8.05 -3.70
CA VAL A 81 -7.03 -7.40 -4.18
C VAL A 81 -6.14 -8.35 -5.00
N ASP A 82 -5.56 -7.84 -6.08
CA ASP A 82 -4.49 -8.55 -6.79
C ASP A 82 -3.19 -8.52 -5.97
N THR A 83 -2.94 -9.62 -5.27
CA THR A 83 -1.77 -9.79 -4.40
C THR A 83 -0.44 -9.77 -5.16
N GLU A 84 -0.42 -10.24 -6.41
CA GLU A 84 0.79 -10.25 -7.23
C GLU A 84 1.13 -8.86 -7.75
N ALA A 85 0.12 -8.08 -8.12
CA ALA A 85 0.29 -6.66 -8.43
C ALA A 85 0.82 -5.89 -7.20
N MET A 86 0.25 -6.13 -6.01
CA MET A 86 0.72 -5.50 -4.77
C MET A 86 2.17 -5.87 -4.43
N LEU A 87 2.58 -7.13 -4.65
CA LEU A 87 3.96 -7.56 -4.50
C LEU A 87 4.88 -6.84 -5.50
N SER A 88 4.47 -6.76 -6.75
CA SER A 88 5.23 -6.10 -7.83
C SER A 88 5.46 -4.62 -7.54
N ILE A 89 4.42 -3.92 -7.05
CA ILE A 89 4.52 -2.52 -6.59
C ILE A 89 5.57 -2.41 -5.48
N ALA A 90 5.48 -3.23 -4.43
CA ALA A 90 6.40 -3.16 -3.30
C ALA A 90 7.87 -3.46 -3.69
N VAL A 91 8.09 -4.34 -4.66
CA VAL A 91 9.42 -4.61 -5.22
C VAL A 91 9.93 -3.42 -6.03
N ALA A 92 9.12 -2.85 -6.93
CA ALA A 92 9.50 -1.70 -7.73
C ALA A 92 9.87 -0.48 -6.85
N VAL A 93 9.13 -0.25 -5.77
CA VAL A 93 9.45 0.82 -4.80
C VAL A 93 10.79 0.56 -4.09
N ALA A 94 11.03 -0.69 -3.68
CA ALA A 94 12.29 -1.04 -3.01
C ALA A 94 13.50 -0.80 -3.92
N ASN A 95 13.35 -1.05 -5.22
CA ASN A 95 14.37 -0.82 -6.23
C ASN A 95 14.49 0.65 -6.67
N SER A 96 13.53 1.52 -6.29
CA SER A 96 13.42 2.91 -6.78
C SER A 96 13.02 3.03 -8.26
N ASP A 97 12.34 2.02 -8.81
CA ASP A 97 11.94 1.96 -10.22
C ASP A 97 10.65 2.76 -10.52
N ILE A 98 9.93 3.19 -9.49
CA ILE A 98 8.60 3.77 -9.59
C ILE A 98 8.44 4.97 -8.64
N ASP A 99 7.79 6.03 -9.13
CA ASP A 99 7.46 7.23 -8.38
C ASP A 99 6.07 7.14 -7.73
N VAL A 100 5.74 8.08 -6.84
CA VAL A 100 4.48 8.06 -6.07
C VAL A 100 3.25 8.09 -6.95
N ASP A 101 3.27 8.86 -8.04
CA ASP A 101 2.12 9.00 -8.93
C ASP A 101 1.81 7.67 -9.64
N LYS A 102 2.85 6.98 -10.13
CA LYS A 102 2.69 5.65 -10.73
C LYS A 102 2.29 4.59 -9.71
N ILE A 103 2.76 4.67 -8.46
CA ILE A 103 2.29 3.79 -7.39
C ILE A 103 0.79 3.98 -7.17
N ALA A 104 0.29 5.22 -7.16
CA ALA A 104 -1.13 5.49 -6.95
C ALA A 104 -1.99 4.85 -8.05
N VAL A 105 -1.59 4.98 -9.31
CA VAL A 105 -2.25 4.32 -10.44
C VAL A 105 -2.20 2.79 -10.30
N ALA A 106 -1.04 2.23 -9.97
CA ALA A 106 -0.88 0.79 -9.83
C ALA A 106 -1.70 0.21 -8.67
N LEU A 107 -1.77 0.91 -7.53
CA LEU A 107 -2.63 0.54 -6.39
C LEU A 107 -4.10 0.52 -6.80
N ARG A 108 -4.52 1.53 -7.57
CA ARG A 108 -5.90 1.59 -8.06
C ARG A 108 -6.23 0.40 -8.93
N VAL A 109 -5.37 0.05 -9.89
CA VAL A 109 -5.56 -1.13 -10.75
C VAL A 109 -5.53 -2.44 -9.96
N ALA A 110 -4.66 -2.54 -8.94
CA ALA A 110 -4.55 -3.75 -8.12
C ALA A 110 -5.78 -3.99 -7.23
N VAL A 111 -6.46 -2.91 -6.82
CA VAL A 111 -7.62 -2.96 -5.91
C VAL A 111 -8.93 -2.96 -6.68
N GLU A 112 -9.08 -2.06 -7.66
CA GLU A 112 -10.22 -1.99 -8.55
C GLU A 112 -10.01 -2.99 -9.69
N ARG A 113 -10.37 -4.26 -9.49
CA ARG A 113 -10.43 -5.21 -10.59
C ARG A 113 -11.33 -4.65 -11.70
N VAL A 114 -10.80 -4.59 -12.92
CA VAL A 114 -11.64 -4.65 -14.12
C VAL A 114 -12.14 -6.09 -14.20
N GLU A 115 -13.44 -6.31 -13.98
CA GLU A 115 -14.06 -7.62 -14.21
C GLU A 115 -13.54 -8.21 -15.53
N PRO A 116 -12.98 -9.44 -15.55
CA PRO A 116 -12.70 -10.09 -16.81
C PRO A 116 -14.02 -10.17 -17.58
N PHE A 117 -14.00 -9.70 -18.83
CA PHE A 117 -15.11 -9.89 -19.75
C PHE A 117 -15.56 -11.36 -19.69
N ASP A 118 -16.76 -11.61 -19.17
CA ASP A 118 -17.39 -12.92 -19.17
C ASP A 118 -18.20 -13.08 -20.48
N PRO A 119 -17.73 -13.88 -21.46
CA PRO A 119 -18.44 -14.08 -22.72
C PRO A 119 -19.65 -15.04 -22.60
N ARG A 120 -20.03 -15.48 -21.40
CA ARG A 120 -21.06 -16.51 -21.18
C ARG A 120 -22.51 -16.01 -21.23
N TRP A 121 -22.83 -15.03 -22.07
CA TRP A 121 -24.25 -14.66 -22.35
C TRP A 121 -25.00 -15.70 -23.21
N HIS A 122 -24.46 -16.91 -23.38
CA HIS A 122 -25.00 -17.95 -24.26
C HIS A 122 -25.65 -19.14 -23.51
N LEU A 123 -25.88 -19.04 -22.19
CA LEU A 123 -26.49 -20.11 -21.39
C LEU A 123 -27.79 -19.70 -20.69
N LEU A 124 -28.56 -18.83 -21.32
CA LEU A 124 -30.02 -18.79 -21.12
C LEU A 124 -30.68 -19.39 -22.36
N ALA A 125 -30.80 -20.72 -22.32
CA ALA A 125 -31.80 -21.49 -23.05
C ALA A 125 -32.86 -21.97 -22.05
#